data_AF-A0A499UXG9-F1
#
_entry.id   AF-A0A499UXG9-F1
#
_cell.length_a   1.000
_cell.length_b   1.000
_cell.length_c   1.000
_cell.angle_alpha   90.00
_cell.angle_beta   90.00
_cell.angle_gamma   90.00
#
_symmetry.space_group_name_H-M   'P 1'
#
loop_
_entity.id
_entity.type
_entity.pdbx_description
1 polymer ?
#
loop_
_entity_poly.entity_id
_entity_poly.type
_entity_poly.pdbx_seq_one_letter_code
_entity_poly.pdbx_strand_id
1 'polypeptide(L)'
;MREAEQRAAAAAVGVSTVEFLDHRDGVIQYGVPLRRDIAAAVRRHRPEVVITLNHRDTWAHGAWNTPDHVAVGRAVLDASADAGNRWIFPELTDQGLPPWDGVRWVAVANSPTPTHAVSAEPGFEQGVRSLREHRTYLKALTEEDPETYARRFLADTTRAHSARFDGRPAVAFELFSR
;
A
#
# COMPACT_ATOMS: atom_id res chain seq x y z
N MET A 1 -14.82 -0.19 -13.74
CA MET A 1 -15.15 -1.44 -13.01
C MET A 1 -14.30 -1.60 -11.76
N ARG A 2 -12.98 -1.86 -11.86
CA ARG A 2 -12.11 -2.07 -10.69
C ARG A 2 -12.03 -0.86 -9.74
N GLU A 3 -12.16 0.38 -10.24
CA GLU A 3 -12.25 1.57 -9.38
C GLU A 3 -13.46 1.54 -8.43
N ALA A 4 -14.63 1.10 -8.93
CA ALA A 4 -15.83 1.00 -8.11
C ALA A 4 -15.67 -0.08 -7.03
N GLU A 5 -15.06 -1.21 -7.38
CA GLU A 5 -14.72 -2.27 -6.43
C GLU A 5 -13.75 -1.75 -5.35
N GLN A 6 -12.71 -1.00 -5.74
CA GLN A 6 -11.75 -0.42 -4.80
C GLN A 6 -12.39 0.60 -3.85
N ARG A 7 -13.33 1.43 -4.34
CA ARG A 7 -14.09 2.37 -3.49
C ARG A 7 -14.99 1.65 -2.50
N ALA A 8 -15.67 0.58 -2.93
CA ALA A 8 -16.49 -0.24 -2.05
C ALA A 8 -15.65 -0.97 -0.99
N ALA A 9 -14.52 -1.55 -1.40
CA ALA A 9 -13.56 -2.19 -0.50
C ALA A 9 -13.01 -1.21 0.55
N ALA A 10 -12.67 0.01 0.14
CA ALA A 10 -12.20 1.07 1.04
C ALA A 10 -13.29 1.47 2.06
N ALA A 11 -14.53 1.65 1.61
CA ALA A 11 -15.65 1.98 2.50
C ALA A 11 -15.89 0.88 3.56
N ALA A 12 -15.69 -0.39 3.23
CA ALA A 12 -15.85 -1.51 4.15
C ALA A 12 -14.86 -1.51 5.34
N VAL A 13 -13.75 -0.77 5.21
CA VAL A 13 -12.74 -0.56 6.28
C VAL A 13 -12.71 0.89 6.79
N GLY A 14 -13.75 1.68 6.47
CA GLY A 14 -13.89 3.05 6.97
C GLY A 14 -13.03 4.10 6.24
N VAL A 15 -12.45 3.77 5.09
CA VAL A 15 -11.69 4.72 4.26
C VAL A 15 -12.65 5.49 3.36
N SER A 16 -12.71 6.81 3.55
CA SER A 16 -13.59 7.71 2.80
C SER A 16 -12.95 8.34 1.56
N THR A 17 -11.61 8.44 1.55
CA THR A 17 -10.86 9.10 0.48
C THR A 17 -10.10 8.07 -0.35
N VAL A 18 -10.41 8.00 -1.64
CA VAL A 18 -9.70 7.16 -2.62
C VAL A 18 -9.43 7.99 -3.87
N GLU A 19 -8.16 8.12 -4.20
CA GLU A 19 -7.67 8.83 -5.38
C GLU A 19 -7.01 7.84 -6.34
N PHE A 20 -7.16 8.09 -7.64
CA PHE A 20 -6.52 7.33 -8.72
C PHE A 20 -5.62 8.29 -9.49
N LEU A 21 -4.40 7.85 -9.82
CA LEU A 21 -3.39 8.66 -10.51
C LEU A 21 -3.33 8.36 -12.02
N ASP A 22 -4.26 7.54 -12.54
CA ASP A 22 -4.44 7.21 -13.97
C ASP A 22 -3.19 6.68 -14.70
N HIS A 23 -2.22 6.10 -13.97
CA HIS A 23 -1.10 5.36 -14.54
C HIS A 23 -1.58 4.03 -15.14
N ARG A 24 -1.02 3.65 -16.28
CA ARG A 24 -1.41 2.41 -16.97
C ARG A 24 -0.85 1.16 -16.25
N ASP A 25 -1.76 0.27 -15.87
CA ASP A 25 -1.47 -1.02 -15.23
C ASP A 25 -0.50 -1.89 -16.06
N GLY A 26 0.46 -2.51 -15.37
CA GLY A 26 1.48 -3.43 -15.90
C GLY A 26 2.70 -2.76 -16.54
N VAL A 27 2.70 -1.43 -16.68
CA VAL A 27 3.76 -0.67 -17.36
C VAL A 27 4.08 0.64 -16.64
N ILE A 28 3.92 0.67 -15.31
CA ILE A 28 4.24 1.85 -14.51
C ILE A 28 5.75 2.10 -14.57
N GLN A 29 6.13 3.33 -14.90
CA GLN A 29 7.53 3.74 -14.99
C GLN A 29 7.94 4.50 -13.73
N TYR A 30 8.96 3.98 -13.06
CA TYR A 30 9.65 4.77 -12.04
C TYR A 30 10.29 6.01 -12.69
N GLY A 31 10.17 7.16 -12.02
CA GLY A 31 10.81 8.38 -12.47
C GLY A 31 10.33 9.62 -11.73
N VAL A 32 10.84 10.76 -12.16
CA VAL A 32 10.49 12.08 -11.63
C VAL A 32 8.98 12.36 -11.70
N PRO A 33 8.25 12.02 -12.79
CA PRO A 33 6.80 12.26 -12.85
C PRO A 33 6.02 11.50 -11.77
N LEU A 34 6.30 10.19 -11.61
CA LEU A 34 5.64 9.37 -10.59
C LEU A 34 5.93 9.87 -9.17
N ARG A 35 7.18 10.25 -8.89
CA ARG A 35 7.57 10.85 -7.61
C ARG A 35 6.83 12.16 -7.33
N ARG A 36 6.69 13.03 -8.34
CA ARG A 36 5.95 14.29 -8.22
C ARG A 36 4.48 14.04 -7.88
N ASP A 37 3.83 13.12 -8.58
CA ASP A 37 2.41 12.82 -8.37
C ASP A 37 2.16 12.27 -6.95
N ILE A 38 3.06 11.41 -6.45
CA ILE A 38 3.00 10.90 -5.07
C ILE A 38 3.31 12.02 -4.05
N ALA A 39 4.33 12.85 -4.29
CA ALA A 39 4.66 13.98 -3.42
C ALA A 39 3.50 14.97 -3.31
N ALA A 40 2.76 15.19 -4.40
CA ALA A 40 1.54 16.00 -4.39
C ALA A 40 0.47 15.40 -3.46
N ALA A 41 0.25 14.08 -3.50
CA ALA A 41 -0.66 13.39 -2.59
C ALA A 41 -0.20 13.49 -1.13
N VAL A 42 1.10 13.31 -0.86
CA VAL A 42 1.66 13.47 0.49
C VAL A 42 1.47 14.89 1.01
N ARG A 43 1.73 15.93 0.20
CA ARG A 43 1.51 17.34 0.60
C ARG A 43 0.04 17.66 0.84
N ARG A 44 -0.88 17.02 0.10
CA ARG A 44 -2.33 17.20 0.25
C ARG A 44 -2.86 16.57 1.54
N HIS A 45 -2.47 15.32 1.81
CA HIS A 45 -2.98 14.54 2.93
C HIS A 45 -2.21 14.74 4.23
N ARG A 46 -0.99 15.29 4.15
CA ARG A 46 -0.11 15.56 5.30
C ARG A 46 0.00 14.37 6.27
N PRO A 47 0.34 13.16 5.79
CA PRO A 47 0.36 11.97 6.65
C PRO A 47 1.59 11.97 7.58
N GLU A 48 1.44 11.37 8.76
CA GLU A 48 2.56 11.00 9.63
C GLU A 48 3.18 9.64 9.26
N VAL A 49 2.35 8.74 8.72
CA VAL A 49 2.75 7.39 8.27
C VAL A 49 2.30 7.19 6.83
N VAL A 50 3.19 6.73 5.97
CA VAL A 50 2.88 6.32 4.60
C VAL A 50 3.02 4.80 4.50
N ILE A 51 2.00 4.11 4.01
CA ILE A 51 2.05 2.66 3.78
C ILE A 51 2.23 2.40 2.28
N THR A 52 3.16 1.52 1.92
CA THR A 52 3.38 1.08 0.54
C THR A 52 3.59 -0.44 0.47
N LEU A 53 3.82 -0.96 -0.73
CA LEU A 53 4.03 -2.37 -1.01
C LEU A 53 5.50 -2.67 -1.32
N ASN A 54 5.90 -3.93 -1.15
CA ASN A 54 7.24 -4.44 -1.41
C ASN A 54 7.81 -3.96 -2.76
N HIS A 55 8.95 -3.26 -2.67
CA HIS A 55 9.67 -2.68 -3.81
C HIS A 55 10.91 -3.48 -4.22
N ARG A 56 11.16 -4.63 -3.59
CA ARG A 56 12.31 -5.49 -3.90
C ARG A 56 12.00 -6.40 -5.08
N ASP A 57 13.03 -6.92 -5.72
CA ASP A 57 12.92 -7.79 -6.91
C ASP A 57 12.13 -9.09 -6.66
N THR A 58 12.01 -9.50 -5.40
CA THR A 58 11.32 -10.74 -5.01
C THR A 58 10.32 -10.50 -3.90
N TRP A 59 9.26 -11.29 -3.92
CA TRP A 59 8.37 -11.53 -2.79
C TRP A 59 9.01 -12.48 -1.78
N ALA A 60 8.30 -12.73 -0.68
CA ALA A 60 8.61 -13.85 0.19
C ALA A 60 8.72 -15.16 -0.63
N HIS A 61 9.60 -16.06 -0.17
CA HIS A 61 9.89 -17.35 -0.82
C HIS A 61 10.50 -17.26 -2.23
N GLY A 62 11.00 -16.09 -2.64
CA GLY A 62 11.82 -15.93 -3.85
C GLY A 62 11.04 -15.81 -5.15
N ALA A 63 9.71 -15.72 -5.11
CA ALA A 63 8.90 -15.43 -6.30
C ALA A 63 9.24 -14.04 -6.84
N TRP A 64 9.44 -13.92 -8.16
CA TRP A 64 9.79 -12.65 -8.79
C TRP A 64 8.67 -11.62 -8.65
N ASN A 65 9.03 -10.38 -8.30
CA ASN A 65 8.09 -9.29 -8.13
C ASN A 65 7.75 -8.62 -9.47
N THR A 66 6.65 -7.86 -9.50
CA THR A 66 6.24 -7.14 -10.70
C THR A 66 6.97 -5.80 -10.81
N PRO A 67 7.28 -5.32 -12.03
CA PRO A 67 7.89 -4.02 -12.24
C PRO A 67 7.09 -2.86 -11.61
N ASP A 68 5.76 -2.95 -11.66
CA ASP A 68 4.87 -1.93 -11.06
C ASP A 68 5.06 -1.79 -9.56
N HIS A 69 5.15 -2.91 -8.81
CA HIS A 69 5.37 -2.85 -7.37
C HIS A 69 6.73 -2.27 -7.03
N VAL A 70 7.77 -2.67 -7.77
CA VAL A 70 9.11 -2.13 -7.63
C VAL A 70 9.11 -0.62 -7.89
N ALA A 71 8.50 -0.18 -8.99
CA ALA A 71 8.45 1.23 -9.39
C ALA A 71 7.69 2.10 -8.38
N VAL A 72 6.47 1.69 -8.01
CA VAL A 72 5.61 2.45 -7.08
C VAL A 72 6.20 2.43 -5.68
N GLY A 73 6.60 1.27 -5.16
CA GLY A 73 7.13 1.17 -3.81
C GLY A 73 8.40 2.01 -3.62
N ARG A 74 9.30 2.03 -4.61
CA ARG A 74 10.48 2.89 -4.62
C ARG A 74 10.11 4.38 -4.71
N ALA A 75 9.19 4.73 -5.61
CA ALA A 75 8.74 6.11 -5.76
C ALA A 75 8.05 6.65 -4.50
N VAL A 76 7.33 5.84 -3.74
CA VAL A 76 6.74 6.24 -2.44
C VAL A 76 7.82 6.58 -1.41
N LEU A 77 8.88 5.77 -1.32
CA LEU A 77 10.01 6.04 -0.41
C LEU A 77 10.69 7.37 -0.76
N ASP A 78 11.00 7.58 -2.04
CA ASP A 78 11.65 8.81 -2.52
C ASP A 78 10.73 10.03 -2.35
N ALA A 79 9.46 9.91 -2.74
CA ALA A 79 8.48 11.00 -2.69
C ALA A 79 8.13 11.43 -1.25
N SER A 80 8.25 10.52 -0.27
CA SER A 80 8.11 10.86 1.15
C SER A 80 9.17 11.85 1.62
N ALA A 81 10.34 11.89 0.97
CA ALA A 81 11.36 12.91 1.18
C ALA A 81 11.14 14.16 0.33
N ASP A 82 10.79 13.97 -0.94
CA ASP A 82 10.52 15.06 -1.88
C ASP A 82 9.39 15.98 -1.37
N ALA A 83 8.39 15.42 -0.69
CA ALA A 83 7.26 16.16 -0.16
C ALA A 83 7.66 17.26 0.83
N GLY A 84 8.69 17.05 1.66
CA GLY A 84 9.17 18.01 2.66
C GLY A 84 10.15 19.05 2.11
N ASN A 85 10.71 18.83 0.92
CA ASN A 85 11.74 19.71 0.36
C ASN A 85 11.13 20.78 -0.55
N ARG A 86 11.23 22.06 -0.14
CA ARG A 86 10.73 23.21 -0.91
C ARG A 86 11.36 23.39 -2.29
N TRP A 87 12.54 22.81 -2.54
CA TRP A 87 13.26 22.95 -3.81
C TRP A 87 12.93 21.82 -4.80
N ILE A 88 12.25 20.77 -4.33
CA ILE A 88 11.82 19.66 -5.17
C ILE A 88 10.35 19.86 -5.50
N PHE A 89 10.02 19.80 -6.79
CA PHE A 89 8.69 20.10 -7.33
C PHE A 89 8.14 21.46 -6.85
N PRO A 90 8.86 22.57 -7.07
CA PRO A 90 8.41 23.90 -6.64
C PRO A 90 7.03 24.25 -7.20
N GLU A 91 6.68 23.75 -8.39
CA GLU A 91 5.38 23.93 -9.04
C GLU A 91 4.20 23.41 -8.21
N LEU A 92 4.42 22.44 -7.30
CA LEU A 92 3.37 21.99 -6.39
C LEU A 92 3.00 23.08 -5.37
N THR A 93 3.96 23.90 -4.95
CA THR A 93 3.68 25.04 -4.06
C THR A 93 2.81 26.07 -4.77
N ASP A 94 3.09 26.34 -6.05
CA ASP A 94 2.30 27.25 -6.89
C ASP A 94 0.87 26.73 -7.10
N GLN A 95 0.68 25.40 -7.04
CA GLN A 95 -0.63 24.73 -7.07
C GLN A 95 -1.32 24.67 -5.70
N GLY A 96 -0.80 25.36 -4.68
CA GLY A 96 -1.38 25.40 -3.33
C GLY A 96 -1.05 24.19 -2.45
N LEU A 97 -0.04 23.39 -2.83
CA LEU A 97 0.47 22.27 -2.05
C LEU A 97 1.82 22.64 -1.41
N PRO A 98 1.81 23.28 -0.22
CA PRO A 98 3.06 23.63 0.46
C PRO A 98 3.83 22.38 0.89
N PRO A 99 5.16 22.47 1.05
CA PRO A 99 5.97 21.35 1.53
C PRO A 99 5.44 20.74 2.84
N TRP A 100 5.52 19.41 2.93
CA TRP A 100 5.12 18.64 4.11
C TRP A 100 6.26 17.72 4.53
N ASP A 101 6.94 18.07 5.62
CA ASP A 101 8.02 17.28 6.23
C ASP A 101 7.54 16.48 7.46
N GLY A 102 6.23 16.28 7.58
CA GLY A 102 5.63 15.58 8.72
C GLY A 102 5.52 14.07 8.54
N VAL A 103 5.98 13.50 7.43
CA VAL A 103 6.09 12.04 7.28
C VAL A 103 7.20 11.55 8.20
N ARG A 104 6.83 10.76 9.21
CA ARG A 104 7.76 10.22 10.21
C ARG A 104 8.19 8.80 9.89
N TRP A 105 7.30 8.04 9.23
CA TRP A 105 7.56 6.66 8.89
C TRP A 105 7.00 6.27 7.52
N VAL A 106 7.74 5.43 6.81
CA VAL A 106 7.23 4.68 5.65
C VAL A 106 7.22 3.20 6.01
N ALA A 107 6.05 2.58 5.98
CA ALA A 107 5.83 1.18 6.31
C ALA A 107 5.59 0.37 5.02
N VAL A 108 6.52 -0.53 4.69
CA VAL A 108 6.46 -1.36 3.49
C VAL A 108 5.83 -2.71 3.82
N ALA A 109 4.60 -2.94 3.35
CA ALA A 109 3.90 -4.20 3.48
C ALA A 109 4.51 -5.28 2.56
N ASN A 110 4.41 -6.54 2.97
CA ASN A 110 4.91 -7.71 2.22
C ASN A 110 6.42 -7.67 1.88
N SER A 111 7.21 -6.89 2.63
CA SER A 111 8.67 -6.94 2.52
C SER A 111 9.18 -8.34 2.93
N PRO A 112 10.20 -8.90 2.24
CA PRO A 112 10.87 -10.12 2.67
C PRO A 112 11.66 -9.96 3.98
N THR A 113 11.90 -8.73 4.42
CA THR A 113 12.66 -8.41 5.65
C THR A 113 11.86 -7.50 6.58
N PRO A 114 10.68 -7.93 7.09
CA PRO A 114 9.87 -7.08 7.96
C PRO A 114 10.53 -6.90 9.33
N THR A 115 10.42 -5.68 9.85
CA THR A 115 11.00 -5.24 11.14
C THR A 115 9.94 -4.98 12.21
N HIS A 116 8.71 -4.67 11.82
CA HIS A 116 7.61 -4.33 12.71
C HIS A 116 6.34 -5.11 12.32
N ALA A 117 5.39 -5.20 13.25
CA ALA A 117 4.09 -5.83 13.00
C ALA A 117 2.98 -5.19 13.84
N VAL A 118 1.75 -5.28 13.34
CA VAL A 118 0.52 -4.84 14.02
C VAL A 118 -0.43 -6.02 14.09
N SER A 119 -1.12 -6.22 15.22
CA SER A 119 -2.12 -7.29 15.35
C SER A 119 -3.21 -7.12 14.28
N ALA A 120 -3.52 -8.21 13.58
CA ALA A 120 -4.56 -8.24 12.57
C ALA A 120 -5.95 -8.52 13.16
N GLU A 121 -6.03 -8.98 14.41
CA GLU A 121 -7.26 -9.42 15.06
C GLU A 121 -8.37 -8.36 15.04
N PRO A 122 -8.11 -7.07 15.38
CA PRO A 122 -9.17 -6.06 15.39
C PRO A 122 -9.79 -5.79 14.02
N GLY A 123 -9.00 -5.97 12.95
CA GLY A 123 -9.38 -5.62 11.58
C GLY A 123 -9.79 -6.81 10.71
N PHE A 124 -9.70 -8.05 11.20
CA PHE A 124 -9.83 -9.25 10.37
C PHE A 124 -11.16 -9.32 9.61
N GLU A 125 -12.29 -9.19 10.31
CA GLU A 125 -13.61 -9.26 9.68
C GLU A 125 -13.87 -8.10 8.70
N GLN A 126 -13.34 -6.91 8.98
CA GLN A 126 -13.44 -5.77 8.07
C GLN A 126 -12.58 -6.00 6.82
N GLY A 127 -11.38 -6.57 6.99
CA GLY A 127 -10.51 -6.98 5.90
C GLY A 127 -11.17 -8.03 4.99
N VAL A 128 -11.86 -9.02 5.56
CA VAL A 128 -12.61 -10.01 4.79
C VAL A 128 -13.71 -9.33 3.96
N ARG A 129 -14.50 -8.43 4.56
CA ARG A 129 -15.54 -7.68 3.84
C ARG A 129 -14.95 -6.83 2.72
N SER A 130 -13.83 -6.14 3.00
CA SER A 130 -13.12 -5.31 2.03
C SER A 130 -12.64 -6.12 0.83
N LEU A 131 -11.94 -7.25 1.07
CA LEU A 131 -11.41 -8.10 0.00
C LEU A 131 -12.53 -8.65 -0.90
N ARG A 132 -13.68 -8.99 -0.33
CA ARG A 132 -14.84 -9.50 -1.09
C ARG A 132 -15.44 -8.51 -2.06
N GLU A 133 -15.24 -7.21 -1.88
CA GLU A 133 -15.75 -6.21 -2.84
C GLU A 133 -14.98 -6.21 -4.16
N HIS A 134 -13.80 -6.83 -4.21
CA HIS A 134 -13.03 -7.07 -5.45
C HIS A 134 -13.58 -8.24 -6.27
N ARG A 135 -14.89 -8.26 -6.52
CA ARG A 135 -15.64 -9.40 -7.06
C ARG A 135 -15.11 -9.88 -8.40
N THR A 136 -14.86 -8.97 -9.33
CA THR A 136 -14.39 -9.34 -10.68
C THR A 136 -12.96 -9.85 -10.65
N TYR A 137 -12.12 -9.24 -9.82
CA TYR A 137 -10.76 -9.71 -9.59
C TYR A 137 -10.75 -11.12 -8.97
N LEU A 138 -11.54 -11.38 -7.93
CA LEU A 138 -11.62 -12.68 -7.29
C LEU A 138 -12.13 -13.77 -8.24
N LYS A 139 -13.18 -13.49 -9.02
CA LYS A 139 -13.70 -14.41 -10.04
C LYS A 139 -12.67 -14.79 -11.11
N ALA A 140 -11.70 -13.92 -11.38
CA ALA A 140 -10.63 -14.22 -12.34
C ALA A 140 -9.50 -15.08 -11.74
N LEU A 141 -9.42 -15.17 -10.41
CA LEU A 141 -8.35 -15.89 -9.71
C LEU A 141 -8.77 -17.28 -9.20
N THR A 142 -10.05 -17.47 -8.90
CA THR A 142 -10.55 -18.66 -8.25
C THR A 142 -12.02 -18.92 -8.57
N GLU A 143 -12.40 -20.19 -8.54
CA GLU A 143 -13.81 -20.64 -8.56
C GLU A 143 -14.37 -20.86 -7.14
N GLU A 144 -13.54 -20.67 -6.12
CA GLU A 144 -13.93 -20.74 -4.70
C GLU A 144 -14.94 -19.62 -4.37
N ASP A 145 -15.85 -19.90 -3.41
CA ASP A 145 -16.71 -18.86 -2.86
C ASP A 145 -15.87 -17.65 -2.37
N PRO A 146 -16.19 -16.40 -2.76
CA PRO A 146 -15.36 -15.24 -2.45
C PRO A 146 -15.13 -15.00 -0.96
N GLU A 147 -16.09 -15.33 -0.10
CA GLU A 147 -15.92 -15.18 1.35
C GLU A 147 -14.94 -16.21 1.89
N THR A 148 -15.08 -17.46 1.46
CA THR A 148 -14.20 -18.56 1.83
C THR A 148 -12.76 -18.27 1.40
N TYR A 149 -12.56 -17.87 0.13
CA TYR A 149 -11.25 -17.47 -0.39
C TYR A 149 -10.66 -16.31 0.43
N ALA A 150 -11.43 -15.24 0.65
CA ALA A 150 -10.94 -14.05 1.35
C ALA A 150 -10.51 -14.37 2.79
N ARG A 151 -11.31 -15.17 3.52
CA ARG A 151 -10.98 -15.61 4.88
C ARG A 151 -9.72 -16.44 4.92
N ARG A 152 -9.60 -17.44 4.04
CA ARG A 152 -8.42 -18.31 3.97
C ARG A 152 -7.18 -17.48 3.63
N PHE A 153 -7.24 -16.66 2.60
CA PHE A 153 -6.13 -15.80 2.18
C PHE A 153 -5.66 -14.87 3.30
N LEU A 154 -6.57 -14.18 3.99
CA LEU A 154 -6.21 -13.29 5.10
C LEU A 154 -5.70 -14.06 6.32
N ALA A 155 -6.26 -15.24 6.62
CA ALA A 155 -5.76 -16.08 7.72
C ALA A 155 -4.33 -16.57 7.45
N ASP A 156 -4.05 -17.01 6.23
CA ASP A 156 -2.72 -17.50 5.84
C ASP A 156 -1.69 -16.35 5.89
N THR A 157 -2.01 -15.21 5.26
CA THR A 157 -1.09 -14.06 5.19
C THR A 157 -0.82 -13.44 6.55
N THR A 158 -1.83 -13.30 7.41
CA THR A 158 -1.63 -12.74 8.76
C THR A 158 -0.93 -13.70 9.71
N ARG A 159 -0.94 -15.01 9.43
CA ARG A 159 -0.19 -16.00 10.24
C ARG A 159 1.25 -16.20 9.79
N ALA A 160 1.63 -15.74 8.59
CA ALA A 160 2.97 -15.92 8.02
C ALA A 160 4.11 -15.45 8.93
N HIS A 161 3.87 -14.45 9.78
CA HIS A 161 4.86 -13.92 10.74
C HIS A 161 4.46 -14.11 12.22
N SER A 162 3.41 -14.87 12.51
CA SER A 162 2.88 -15.03 13.86
C SER A 162 3.90 -15.58 14.86
N ALA A 163 4.76 -16.52 14.45
CA ALA A 163 5.85 -17.04 15.30
C ALA A 163 6.84 -15.95 15.76
N ARG A 164 6.98 -14.85 15.01
CA ARG A 164 7.79 -13.67 15.35
C ARG A 164 6.99 -12.58 16.08
N PHE A 165 5.73 -12.87 16.44
CA PHE A 165 4.79 -11.95 17.07
C PHE A 165 3.89 -12.68 18.09
N ASP A 166 4.52 -13.42 19.01
CA ASP A 166 3.86 -14.14 20.11
C ASP A 166 2.77 -15.15 19.68
N GLY A 167 2.88 -15.71 18.47
CA GLY A 167 1.87 -16.62 17.91
C GLY A 167 0.58 -15.94 17.44
N ARG A 168 0.50 -14.60 17.51
CA ARG A 168 -0.69 -13.84 17.15
C ARG A 168 -0.72 -13.50 15.64
N PRO A 169 -1.90 -13.51 14.99
CA PRO A 169 -2.04 -13.03 13.62
C PRO A 169 -1.66 -11.55 13.52
N ALA A 170 -0.83 -11.21 12.53
CA ALA A 170 -0.31 -9.86 12.38
C ALA A 170 -0.07 -9.48 10.93
N VAL A 171 -0.17 -8.18 10.64
CA VAL A 171 0.34 -7.59 9.40
C VAL A 171 1.74 -7.07 9.68
N ALA A 172 2.72 -7.56 8.92
CA ALA A 172 4.12 -7.21 9.09
C ALA A 172 4.58 -6.16 8.08
N PHE A 173 5.47 -5.27 8.51
CA PHE A 173 6.01 -4.16 7.72
C PHE A 173 7.53 -4.07 7.89
N GLU A 174 8.23 -3.70 6.83
CA GLU A 174 9.56 -3.11 6.93
C GLU A 174 9.40 -1.59 7.13
N LEU A 175 9.84 -1.08 8.28
CA LEU A 175 9.66 0.31 8.67
C LEU A 175 10.93 1.12 8.40
N PHE A 176 10.78 2.25 7.69
CA PHE A 176 11.83 3.24 7.49
C PHE A 176 11.46 4.53 8.24
N SER A 177 12.38 5.04 9.07
CA SER A 177 12.24 6.36 9.70
C SER A 177 12.63 7.48 8.73
N ARG A 178 11.92 8.61 8.85
CA ARG A 178 12.18 9.85 8.10
C ARG A 178 12.64 10.96 9.03
#